data_AF-Q9N115-F1
#
_entry.id   AF-Q9N115-F1
#
_cell.length_a   1.000
_cell.length_b   1.000
_cell.length_c   1.000
_cell.angle_alpha   90.00
_cell.angle_beta   90.00
_cell.angle_gamma   90.00
#
_symmetry.space_group_name_H-M   'P 1'
#
loop_
_entity.id
_entity.type
_entity.pdbx_description
1 polymer ?
#
loop_
_entity_poly.entity_id
_entity_poly.type
_entity_poly.pdbx_seq_one_letter_code
_entity_poly.pdbx_strand_id
1 'polypeptide(L)'
;HVAVYHKGRFFKLWLYEGSRLLKPRDLEMQFQRILDDPSPPQPGEERLAALTAGGRVEWAQARQAFFSSGKNKAALDAIERAAFFVALDEESHHYDPEDEASLSLYGKALLHGNCYNRWFDKSFTLISFKNGQLGLNTEHAWADAPIIGHLWEFVLGTDSFHLGYTETGHCLGKPNPVLPPPQRLQWDIPEQCQAVIESSYQVAKALADDVELYCFQFLPFGKGLIKKCRTSPDAFVQIALQLAHFRDKGKFCLTYEASMTRMFREGRTETVRSCTRESTAFVQAMVQGRQPNEDLRRLFRKAAEKHQNMYRLAMTGAGIDRHLF
;
A
#
# COMPACT_ATOMS: atom_id res chain seq x y z
N HIS A 1 18.94 0.87 10.28
CA HIS A 1 18.24 2.15 10.56
C HIS A 1 16.98 2.23 9.72
N VAL A 2 16.13 3.21 9.98
CA VAL A 2 15.04 3.65 9.08
C VAL A 2 15.34 5.05 8.58
N ALA A 3 14.72 5.42 7.47
CA ALA A 3 14.67 6.80 6.99
C ALA A 3 13.29 7.38 7.31
N VAL A 4 13.25 8.58 7.88
CA VAL A 4 12.03 9.23 8.36
C VAL A 4 11.84 10.55 7.64
N TYR A 5 10.62 10.80 7.15
CA TYR A 5 10.17 12.08 6.64
C TYR A 5 9.23 12.74 7.63
N HIS A 6 9.44 14.02 7.93
CA HIS A 6 8.53 14.85 8.73
C HIS A 6 8.64 16.32 8.34
N LYS A 7 7.51 16.97 8.02
CA LYS A 7 7.44 18.41 7.65
C LYS A 7 8.53 18.84 6.65
N GLY A 8 8.68 18.08 5.56
CA GLY A 8 9.61 18.42 4.49
C GLY A 8 11.08 18.05 4.74
N ARG A 9 11.36 17.25 5.76
CA ARG A 9 12.71 16.99 6.27
C ARG A 9 12.95 15.50 6.40
N PHE A 10 14.18 15.09 6.15
CA PHE A 10 14.61 13.69 6.16
C PHE A 10 15.59 13.42 7.29
N PHE A 11 15.40 12.29 7.96
CA PHE A 11 16.21 11.85 9.10
C PHE A 11 16.59 10.39 8.97
N LYS A 12 17.75 10.04 9.52
CA LYS A 12 18.19 8.67 9.72
C LYS A 12 18.06 8.32 11.20
N LEU A 13 17.25 7.31 11.50
CA LEU A 13 17.03 6.81 12.86
C LEU A 13 17.57 5.39 12.99
N TRP A 14 18.56 5.20 13.86
CA TRP A 14 19.11 3.86 14.16
C TRP A 14 18.12 3.05 14.99
N LEU A 15 17.93 1.78 14.62
CA LEU A 15 17.06 0.83 15.33
C LEU A 15 17.83 -0.03 16.34
N TYR A 16 19.15 0.08 16.40
CA TYR A 16 20.02 -0.77 17.20
C TYR A 16 21.04 0.05 17.99
N GLU A 17 21.34 -0.41 19.19
CA GLU A 17 22.52 -0.01 19.98
C GLU A 17 23.47 -1.21 20.02
N GLY A 18 24.58 -1.14 19.28
CA GLY A 18 25.42 -2.31 19.02
C GLY A 18 24.63 -3.41 18.29
N SER A 19 24.50 -4.59 18.90
CA SER A 19 23.73 -5.72 18.35
C SER A 19 22.29 -5.82 18.90
N ARG A 20 21.90 -4.93 19.82
CA ARG A 20 20.59 -4.99 20.49
C ARG A 20 19.61 -4.06 19.81
N LEU A 21 18.43 -4.57 19.48
CA LEU A 21 17.33 -3.74 19.00
C LEU A 21 16.91 -2.76 20.10
N LEU A 22 16.64 -1.51 19.72
CA LEU A 22 16.11 -0.50 20.64
C LEU A 22 14.74 -0.92 21.16
N LYS A 23 14.45 -0.57 22.41
CA LYS A 23 13.15 -0.83 23.02
C LYS A 23 12.10 0.11 22.44
N PRO A 24 10.80 -0.25 22.46
CA PRO A 24 9.73 0.65 22.02
C PRO A 24 9.79 2.05 22.66
N ARG A 25 10.06 2.13 23.97
CA ARG A 25 10.21 3.41 24.68
C ARG A 25 11.43 4.25 24.23
N ASP A 26 12.50 3.60 23.78
CA ASP A 26 13.64 4.30 23.19
C ASP A 26 13.30 4.83 21.80
N LEU A 27 12.60 4.04 20.98
CA LEU A 27 12.13 4.47 19.66
C LEU A 27 11.14 5.63 19.76
N GLU A 28 10.18 5.57 20.70
CA GLU A 28 9.24 6.65 20.99
C GLU A 28 9.98 7.97 21.28
N MET A 29 10.99 7.94 22.15
CA MET A 29 11.83 9.12 22.43
C MET A 29 12.55 9.62 21.16
N GLN A 30 13.08 8.71 20.32
CA GLN A 30 13.78 9.10 19.09
C GLN A 30 12.83 9.70 18.05
N PHE A 31 11.61 9.20 17.90
CA PHE A 31 10.59 9.82 17.04
C PHE A 31 10.13 11.16 17.61
N GLN A 32 9.95 11.28 18.93
CA GLN A 32 9.63 12.56 19.56
C GLN A 32 10.70 13.63 19.29
N ARG A 33 11.99 13.27 19.32
CA ARG A 33 13.09 14.17 18.93
C ARG A 33 12.98 14.67 17.49
N ILE A 34 12.42 13.88 16.56
CA ILE A 34 12.16 14.31 15.17
C ILE A 34 10.97 15.27 15.12
N LEU A 35 9.89 14.94 15.83
CA LEU A 35 8.69 15.76 15.89
C LEU A 35 8.96 17.16 16.48
N ASP A 36 9.80 17.21 17.52
CA ASP A 36 10.18 18.43 18.24
C ASP A 36 11.31 19.22 17.56
N ASP A 37 11.95 18.68 16.52
CA ASP A 37 13.02 19.38 15.80
C ASP A 37 12.44 20.67 15.16
N PRO A 38 12.96 21.86 15.50
CA PRO A 38 12.42 23.13 15.01
C PRO A 38 13.03 23.59 13.68
N SER A 39 14.01 22.86 13.13
CA SER A 39 14.73 23.28 11.92
C SER A 39 13.79 23.36 10.71
N PRO A 40 13.81 24.42 9.90
CA PRO A 40 13.04 24.46 8.67
C PRO A 40 13.65 23.52 7.61
N PRO A 41 12.86 23.01 6.65
CA PRO A 41 13.42 22.41 5.44
C PRO A 41 14.20 23.47 4.64
N GLN A 42 15.25 23.06 3.95
CA GLN A 42 15.95 23.96 3.01
C GLN A 42 15.14 24.09 1.69
N PRO A 43 15.43 25.11 0.84
CA PRO A 43 14.74 25.25 -0.44
C PRO A 43 14.75 23.97 -1.28
N GLY A 44 13.57 23.57 -1.77
CA GLY A 44 13.34 22.36 -2.54
C GLY A 44 13.29 21.05 -1.74
N GLU A 45 13.73 21.03 -0.48
CA GLU A 45 13.77 19.80 0.30
C GLU A 45 12.38 19.26 0.63
N GLU A 46 11.44 20.15 0.92
CA GLU A 46 10.08 19.76 1.31
C GLU A 46 9.45 18.81 0.29
N ARG A 47 9.64 19.11 -1.00
CA ARG A 47 9.08 18.33 -2.10
C ARG A 47 10.05 17.35 -2.73
N LEU A 48 11.25 17.16 -2.16
CA LEU A 48 12.32 16.36 -2.75
C LEU A 48 11.88 14.96 -3.19
N ALA A 49 11.04 14.29 -2.40
CA ALA A 49 10.61 12.93 -2.71
C ALA A 49 9.59 12.86 -3.87
N ALA A 50 9.05 13.99 -4.35
CA ALA A 50 8.24 14.06 -5.56
C ALA A 50 9.00 13.56 -6.80
N LEU A 51 10.33 13.62 -6.78
CA LEU A 51 11.17 13.01 -7.81
C LEU A 51 10.89 11.51 -7.97
N THR A 52 10.51 10.81 -6.89
CA THR A 52 10.16 9.38 -6.94
C THR A 52 8.73 9.12 -7.42
N ALA A 53 7.89 10.16 -7.51
CA ALA A 53 6.49 10.10 -7.92
C ALA A 53 6.27 10.47 -9.40
N GLY A 54 7.24 11.13 -10.01
CA GLY A 54 7.20 11.55 -11.42
C GLY A 54 7.57 10.44 -12.41
N GLY A 55 7.91 10.85 -13.64
CA GLY A 55 8.32 9.93 -14.69
C GLY A 55 9.64 9.20 -14.36
N ARG A 56 9.70 7.90 -14.66
CA ARG A 56 10.83 7.03 -14.29
C ARG A 56 12.13 7.44 -15.00
N VAL A 57 12.04 7.94 -16.24
CA VAL A 57 13.20 8.36 -17.03
C VAL A 57 13.76 9.67 -16.49
N GLU A 58 12.89 10.63 -16.23
CA GLU A 58 13.19 11.94 -15.65
C GLU A 58 13.81 11.78 -14.26
N TRP A 59 13.24 10.88 -13.44
CA TRP A 59 13.83 10.54 -12.15
C TRP A 59 15.24 9.95 -12.29
N ALA A 60 15.43 8.99 -13.20
CA ALA A 60 16.76 8.41 -13.42
C ALA A 60 17.81 9.45 -13.84
N GLN A 61 17.44 10.40 -14.72
CA GLN A 61 18.28 11.52 -15.14
C GLN A 61 18.61 12.45 -13.97
N ALA A 62 17.60 12.85 -13.18
CA ALA A 62 17.80 13.70 -12.01
C ALA A 62 18.70 13.02 -10.96
N ARG A 63 18.51 11.71 -10.73
CA ARG A 63 19.34 10.90 -9.83
C ARG A 63 20.81 10.92 -10.28
N GLN A 64 21.07 10.76 -11.58
CA GLN A 64 22.43 10.84 -12.13
C GLN A 64 23.05 12.24 -12.02
N ALA A 65 22.27 13.28 -12.32
CA ALA A 65 22.75 14.67 -12.34
C ALA A 65 23.01 15.23 -10.94
N PHE A 66 22.12 14.99 -9.98
CA PHE A 66 22.14 15.67 -8.69
C PHE A 66 22.48 14.77 -7.49
N PHE A 67 22.33 13.44 -7.61
CA PHE A 67 22.46 12.51 -6.47
C PHE A 67 23.58 11.48 -6.62
N SER A 68 24.46 11.64 -7.60
CA SER A 68 25.57 10.72 -7.88
C SER A 68 26.84 10.97 -7.07
N SER A 69 26.94 12.09 -6.34
CA SER A 69 28.13 12.44 -5.55
C SER A 69 27.79 13.27 -4.30
N GLY A 70 28.80 13.51 -3.45
CA GLY A 70 28.71 14.41 -2.31
C GLY A 70 27.67 14.05 -1.25
N LYS A 71 27.09 15.09 -0.63
CA LYS A 71 26.09 14.95 0.44
C LYS A 71 24.80 14.30 -0.04
N ASN A 72 24.36 14.62 -1.27
CA ASN A 72 23.16 14.03 -1.88
C ASN A 72 23.28 12.51 -2.04
N LYS A 73 24.42 12.02 -2.55
CA LYS A 73 24.66 10.59 -2.65
C LYS A 73 24.61 9.91 -1.28
N ALA A 74 25.27 10.49 -0.27
CA ALA A 74 25.28 9.92 1.07
C ALA A 74 23.88 9.89 1.71
N ALA A 75 23.07 10.93 1.50
CA ALA A 75 21.69 11.01 1.98
C ALA A 75 20.77 10.02 1.23
N LEU A 76 20.89 9.94 -0.10
CA LEU A 76 20.15 8.98 -0.92
C LEU A 76 20.51 7.53 -0.54
N ASP A 77 21.80 7.22 -0.40
CA ASP A 77 22.29 5.91 0.07
C ASP A 77 21.70 5.57 1.45
N ALA A 78 21.54 6.56 2.34
CA ALA A 78 20.93 6.34 3.65
C ALA A 78 19.45 5.94 3.55
N ILE A 79 18.69 6.54 2.61
CA ILE A 79 17.29 6.17 2.34
C ILE A 79 17.21 4.79 1.68
N GLU A 80 18.01 4.54 0.65
CA GLU A 80 18.01 3.27 -0.10
C GLU A 80 18.41 2.09 0.79
N ARG A 81 19.38 2.28 1.71
CA ARG A 81 19.82 1.24 2.67
C ARG A 81 18.98 1.14 3.94
N ALA A 82 18.03 2.04 4.17
CA ALA A 82 17.12 1.93 5.31
C ALA A 82 16.34 0.61 5.27
N ALA A 83 15.92 0.08 6.42
CA ALA A 83 15.06 -1.11 6.43
C ALA A 83 13.72 -0.83 5.73
N PHE A 84 13.15 0.34 6.01
CA PHE A 84 11.95 0.88 5.38
C PHE A 84 11.93 2.40 5.56
N PHE A 85 11.01 3.06 4.88
CA PHE A 85 10.77 4.50 5.00
C PHE A 85 9.62 4.75 5.98
N VAL A 86 9.68 5.83 6.75
CA VAL A 86 8.62 6.26 7.67
C VAL A 86 8.18 7.65 7.28
N ALA A 87 6.89 7.85 7.04
CA ALA A 87 6.29 9.17 6.85
C ALA A 87 5.50 9.53 8.11
N LEU A 88 5.97 10.55 8.85
CA LEU A 88 5.20 11.19 9.91
C LEU A 88 4.35 12.27 9.25
N ASP A 89 3.09 11.94 9.00
CA ASP A 89 2.15 12.77 8.24
C ASP A 89 1.43 13.76 9.16
N GLU A 90 1.24 14.99 8.68
CA GLU A 90 0.57 16.04 9.47
C GLU A 90 -0.95 16.03 9.29
N GLU A 91 -1.44 15.27 8.31
CA GLU A 91 -2.85 15.05 8.09
C GLU A 91 -3.43 14.02 9.08
N SER A 92 -4.74 14.10 9.27
CA SER A 92 -5.51 13.15 10.08
C SER A 92 -6.57 12.53 9.19
N HIS A 93 -6.48 11.22 9.00
CA HIS A 93 -7.48 10.43 8.27
C HIS A 93 -7.95 9.30 9.18
N HIS A 94 -9.22 8.94 9.12
CA HIS A 94 -9.76 7.78 9.82
C HIS A 94 -11.06 7.34 9.13
N TYR A 95 -11.54 6.14 9.46
CA TYR A 95 -12.88 5.73 9.06
C TYR A 95 -13.91 6.40 9.97
N ASP A 96 -14.83 7.12 9.37
CA ASP A 96 -16.02 7.69 10.00
C ASP A 96 -17.28 7.09 9.34
N PRO A 97 -18.10 6.30 10.06
CA PRO A 97 -19.34 5.75 9.52
C PRO A 97 -20.35 6.81 9.04
N GLU A 98 -20.28 8.04 9.52
CA GLU A 98 -21.18 9.13 9.15
C GLU A 98 -20.68 9.92 7.93
N ASP A 99 -19.44 9.66 7.48
CA ASP A 99 -18.85 10.24 6.28
C ASP A 99 -18.42 9.14 5.30
N GLU A 100 -19.22 8.92 4.26
CA GLU A 100 -18.95 7.93 3.21
C GLU A 100 -17.63 8.17 2.47
N ALA A 101 -17.13 9.42 2.43
CA ALA A 101 -15.88 9.74 1.77
C ALA A 101 -14.66 9.38 2.64
N SER A 102 -14.82 9.27 3.97
CA SER A 102 -13.72 9.14 4.94
C SER A 102 -12.75 7.99 4.61
N LEU A 103 -13.28 6.80 4.30
CA LEU A 103 -12.45 5.63 3.97
C LEU A 103 -11.76 5.77 2.61
N SER A 104 -12.42 6.46 1.67
CA SER A 104 -11.89 6.73 0.33
C SER A 104 -10.76 7.75 0.39
N LEU A 105 -10.95 8.84 1.15
CA LEU A 105 -9.92 9.83 1.43
C LEU A 105 -8.72 9.20 2.16
N TYR A 106 -8.99 8.34 3.14
CA TYR A 106 -7.93 7.60 3.82
C TYR A 106 -7.14 6.71 2.85
N GLY A 107 -7.85 5.97 1.98
CA GLY A 107 -7.23 5.16 0.93
C GLY A 107 -6.36 5.98 -0.03
N LYS A 108 -6.81 7.16 -0.46
CA LYS A 108 -6.04 8.09 -1.31
C LYS A 108 -4.79 8.61 -0.59
N ALA A 109 -4.92 8.99 0.68
CA ALA A 109 -3.81 9.44 1.50
C ALA A 109 -2.72 8.35 1.67
N LEU A 110 -3.12 7.08 1.75
CA LEU A 110 -2.19 5.95 1.75
C LEU A 110 -1.58 5.68 0.36
N LEU A 111 -2.36 5.81 -0.70
CA LEU A 111 -1.95 5.52 -2.07
C LEU A 111 -0.90 6.52 -2.59
N HIS A 112 -1.18 7.82 -2.52
CA HIS A 112 -0.32 8.86 -3.09
C HIS A 112 0.09 9.94 -2.09
N GLY A 113 -0.58 10.04 -0.94
CA GLY A 113 -0.35 11.13 0.03
C GLY A 113 -0.40 12.49 -0.66
N ASN A 114 0.56 13.35 -0.33
CA ASN A 114 0.72 14.67 -0.96
C ASN A 114 1.64 14.65 -2.16
N CYS A 115 1.94 13.47 -2.71
CA CYS A 115 2.87 13.26 -3.84
C CYS A 115 4.34 13.60 -3.54
N TYR A 116 4.68 14.03 -2.32
CA TYR A 116 6.06 14.32 -1.91
C TYR A 116 6.42 13.87 -0.50
N ASN A 117 5.46 13.36 0.27
CA ASN A 117 5.65 12.86 1.65
C ASN A 117 5.76 11.33 1.70
N ARG A 118 6.12 10.70 0.58
CA ARG A 118 6.38 9.26 0.43
C ARG A 118 7.68 9.09 -0.35
N TRP A 119 8.41 8.00 -0.12
CA TRP A 119 9.53 7.62 -0.97
C TRP A 119 9.13 6.40 -1.80
N PHE A 120 8.58 6.63 -2.99
CA PHE A 120 7.89 5.60 -3.78
C PHE A 120 8.81 4.49 -4.31
N ASP A 121 10.12 4.72 -4.36
CA ASP A 121 11.11 3.67 -4.68
C ASP A 121 11.40 2.72 -3.50
N LYS A 122 10.95 3.06 -2.29
CA LYS A 122 11.20 2.18 -1.13
C LYS A 122 10.25 0.99 -1.20
N SER A 123 10.78 -0.20 -0.91
CA SER A 123 9.99 -1.44 -0.79
C SER A 123 8.65 -1.23 -0.07
N PHE A 124 8.68 -0.52 1.06
CA PHE A 124 7.48 0.07 1.63
C PHE A 124 7.79 1.32 2.47
N THR A 125 6.77 2.17 2.58
CA THR A 125 6.68 3.31 3.51
C THR A 125 5.64 3.02 4.58
N LEU A 126 6.03 3.07 5.85
CA LEU A 126 5.12 3.13 6.98
C LEU A 126 4.64 4.56 7.18
N ILE A 127 3.34 4.77 7.13
CA ILE A 127 2.71 6.08 7.25
C ILE A 127 2.06 6.16 8.62
N SER A 128 2.42 7.18 9.39
CA SER A 128 1.80 7.50 10.68
C SER A 128 1.16 8.88 10.57
N PHE A 129 -0.17 8.91 10.63
CA PHE A 129 -0.97 10.13 10.61
C PHE A 129 -0.98 10.77 11.99
N LYS A 130 -1.25 12.08 12.04
CA LYS A 130 -1.22 12.89 13.26
C LYS A 130 -2.17 12.39 14.36
N ASN A 131 -3.27 11.76 13.97
CA ASN A 131 -4.26 11.14 14.87
C ASN A 131 -3.89 9.71 15.30
N GLY A 132 -2.69 9.23 15.01
CA GLY A 132 -2.22 7.88 15.36
C GLY A 132 -2.69 6.78 14.42
N GLN A 133 -3.44 7.09 13.37
CA GLN A 133 -3.78 6.10 12.34
C GLN A 133 -2.53 5.71 11.54
N LEU A 134 -2.47 4.45 11.13
CA LEU A 134 -1.32 3.89 10.44
C LEU A 134 -1.74 3.18 9.14
N GLY A 135 -0.86 3.24 8.16
CA GLY A 135 -0.96 2.37 6.99
C GLY A 135 0.35 2.27 6.21
N LEU A 136 0.29 1.63 5.05
CA LEU A 136 1.46 1.32 4.24
C LEU A 136 1.26 1.77 2.79
N ASN A 137 2.34 2.27 2.21
CA ASN A 137 2.52 2.39 0.75
C ASN A 137 3.64 1.43 0.33
N THR A 138 3.47 0.72 -0.79
CA THR A 138 4.36 -0.40 -1.15
C THR A 138 4.74 -0.33 -2.62
N GLU A 139 6.04 -0.41 -2.89
CA GLU A 139 6.55 -0.61 -4.24
C GLU A 139 6.29 -2.08 -4.64
N HIS A 140 5.73 -2.33 -5.83
CA HIS A 140 5.17 -3.63 -6.19
C HIS A 140 6.17 -4.57 -6.91
N ALA A 141 7.32 -4.06 -7.36
CA ALA A 141 8.29 -4.86 -8.09
C ALA A 141 8.92 -5.97 -7.23
N TRP A 142 9.12 -5.74 -5.92
CA TRP A 142 9.82 -6.72 -5.05
C TRP A 142 8.91 -7.80 -4.44
N ALA A 143 7.62 -7.52 -4.20
CA ALA A 143 6.68 -8.46 -3.59
C ALA A 143 5.22 -8.21 -3.99
N ASP A 144 4.38 -9.22 -3.75
CA ASP A 144 2.92 -9.11 -3.88
C ASP A 144 2.26 -8.81 -2.52
N ALA A 145 1.07 -8.21 -2.56
CA ALA A 145 0.39 -7.65 -1.39
C ALA A 145 0.31 -8.60 -0.16
N PRO A 146 0.12 -9.93 -0.30
CA PRO A 146 -0.01 -10.79 0.88
C PRO A 146 1.28 -11.00 1.68
N ILE A 147 2.45 -10.65 1.13
CA ILE A 147 3.69 -10.56 1.93
C ILE A 147 3.59 -9.41 2.94
N ILE A 148 3.12 -8.25 2.49
CA ILE A 148 2.90 -7.08 3.34
C ILE A 148 1.72 -7.30 4.29
N GLY A 149 0.65 -7.95 3.82
CA GLY A 149 -0.49 -8.33 4.67
C GLY A 149 -0.05 -9.21 5.85
N HIS A 150 0.80 -10.21 5.61
CA HIS A 150 1.31 -11.07 6.67
C HIS A 150 2.22 -10.33 7.66
N LEU A 151 3.08 -9.44 7.17
CA LEU A 151 3.87 -8.53 8.03
C LEU A 151 2.96 -7.70 8.93
N TRP A 152 1.89 -7.13 8.36
CA TRP A 152 0.94 -6.29 9.09
C TRP A 152 0.20 -7.07 10.18
N GLU A 153 -0.28 -8.28 9.89
CA GLU A 153 -0.91 -9.17 10.87
C GLU A 153 0.05 -9.50 12.03
N PHE A 154 1.31 -9.80 11.71
CA PHE A 154 2.33 -10.08 12.73
C PHE A 154 2.60 -8.87 13.62
N VAL A 155 2.71 -7.68 13.04
CA VAL A 155 2.91 -6.43 13.79
C VAL A 155 1.73 -6.14 14.71
N LEU A 156 0.49 -6.22 14.20
CA LEU A 156 -0.72 -6.00 15.00
C LEU A 156 -0.86 -7.01 16.15
N GLY A 157 -0.56 -8.29 15.89
CA GLY A 157 -0.53 -9.32 16.92
C GLY A 157 0.54 -9.04 17.98
N THR A 158 1.74 -8.66 17.55
CA THR A 158 2.83 -8.32 18.47
C THR A 158 2.47 -7.11 19.34
N ASP A 159 1.91 -6.06 18.74
CA ASP A 159 1.47 -4.87 19.45
C ASP A 159 0.38 -5.19 20.49
N SER A 160 -0.64 -5.96 20.08
CA SER A 160 -1.80 -6.27 20.93
C SER A 160 -1.50 -7.26 22.06
N PHE A 161 -0.58 -8.20 21.84
CA PHE A 161 -0.38 -9.34 22.75
C PHE A 161 0.99 -9.38 23.44
N HIS A 162 1.98 -8.64 22.96
CA HIS A 162 3.34 -8.70 23.50
C HIS A 162 3.89 -7.34 23.91
N LEU A 163 3.51 -6.29 23.19
CA LEU A 163 3.80 -4.93 23.57
C LEU A 163 2.68 -4.41 24.49
N GLY A 164 2.92 -3.26 25.09
CA GLY A 164 1.97 -2.64 25.97
C GLY A 164 2.29 -1.17 26.14
N TYR A 165 1.30 -0.45 26.64
CA TYR A 165 1.34 0.99 26.84
C TYR A 165 1.00 1.33 28.28
N THR A 166 1.51 2.45 28.78
CA THR A 166 1.07 3.03 30.05
C THR A 166 -0.35 3.57 29.92
N GLU A 167 -0.99 3.89 31.05
CA GLU A 167 -2.32 4.53 31.07
C GLU A 167 -2.35 5.86 30.30
N THR A 168 -1.19 6.52 30.17
CA THR A 168 -1.01 7.77 29.41
C THR A 168 -0.67 7.55 27.94
N GLY A 169 -0.67 6.31 27.44
CA GLY A 169 -0.42 5.98 26.04
C GLY A 169 1.05 5.88 25.63
N HIS A 170 1.99 5.92 26.58
CA HIS A 170 3.42 5.78 26.29
C HIS A 170 3.83 4.31 26.19
N CYS A 171 4.86 4.00 25.41
CA CYS A 171 5.41 2.65 25.39
C CYS A 171 5.96 2.27 26.79
N LEU A 172 5.77 1.01 27.20
CA LEU A 172 6.30 0.53 28.47
C LEU A 172 7.83 0.55 28.52
N GLY A 173 8.38 0.85 29.70
CA GLY A 173 9.81 0.89 29.98
C GLY A 173 10.33 2.29 30.32
N LYS A 174 11.66 2.43 30.41
CA LYS A 174 12.34 3.71 30.63
C LYS A 174 13.22 4.02 29.42
N PRO A 175 13.18 5.25 28.88
CA PRO A 175 14.02 5.63 27.75
C PRO A 175 15.48 5.73 28.19
N ASN A 176 16.41 5.43 27.29
CA ASN A 176 17.83 5.69 27.44
C ASN A 176 18.19 7.07 26.84
N PRO A 177 18.31 8.13 27.65
CA PRO A 177 18.53 9.49 27.12
C PRO A 177 19.90 9.68 26.46
N VAL A 178 20.86 8.77 26.72
CA VAL A 178 22.23 8.82 26.20
C VAL A 178 22.31 8.39 24.73
N LEU A 179 21.24 7.79 24.19
CA LEU A 179 21.19 7.43 22.77
C LEU A 179 21.42 8.66 21.88
N PRO A 180 22.25 8.55 20.83
CA PRO A 180 22.46 9.65 19.91
C PRO A 180 21.14 10.03 19.22
N PRO A 181 20.87 11.33 19.01
CA PRO A 181 19.65 11.76 18.35
C PRO A 181 19.63 11.29 16.87
N PRO A 182 18.45 11.22 16.24
CA PRO A 182 18.34 10.94 14.82
C PRO A 182 19.16 11.93 14.00
N GLN A 183 19.83 11.43 12.95
CA GLN A 183 20.69 12.25 12.12
C GLN A 183 19.86 12.93 11.02
N ARG A 184 19.84 14.27 11.01
CA ARG A 184 19.28 15.05 9.90
C ARG A 184 20.08 14.79 8.62
N LEU A 185 19.40 14.35 7.56
CA LEU A 185 20.03 14.21 6.24
C LEU A 185 20.25 15.59 5.63
N GLN A 186 21.41 15.79 5.01
CA GLN A 186 21.80 17.05 4.38
C GLN A 186 21.78 16.88 2.87
N TRP A 187 21.28 17.89 2.17
CA TRP A 187 21.16 17.91 0.73
C TRP A 187 21.81 19.16 0.14
N ASP A 188 22.23 19.07 -1.11
CA ASP A 188 22.61 20.19 -1.97
C ASP A 188 21.57 20.26 -3.10
N ILE A 189 20.65 21.22 -3.01
CA ILE A 189 19.49 21.31 -3.91
C ILE A 189 19.59 22.63 -4.68
N PRO A 190 20.43 22.70 -5.73
CA PRO A 190 20.56 23.90 -6.55
C PRO A 190 19.25 24.21 -7.28
N GLU A 191 19.06 25.44 -7.75
CA GLU A 191 17.82 25.90 -8.41
C GLU A 191 17.38 25.00 -9.57
N GLN A 192 18.33 24.45 -10.33
CA GLN A 192 18.03 23.49 -11.41
C GLN A 192 17.41 22.21 -10.88
N CYS A 193 17.85 21.71 -9.73
CA CYS A 193 17.26 20.54 -9.07
C CYS A 193 15.85 20.88 -8.54
N GLN A 194 15.67 22.07 -7.97
CA GLN A 194 14.37 22.54 -7.48
C GLN A 194 13.33 22.61 -8.62
N ALA A 195 13.72 23.07 -9.80
CA ALA A 195 12.85 23.08 -10.97
C ALA A 195 12.40 21.67 -11.40
N VAL A 196 13.31 20.68 -11.35
CA VAL A 196 12.99 19.28 -11.67
C VAL A 196 12.10 18.64 -10.61
N ILE A 197 12.32 18.96 -9.33
CA ILE A 197 11.45 18.55 -8.22
C ILE A 197 10.02 19.06 -8.45
N GLU A 198 9.88 20.35 -8.77
CA GLU A 198 8.57 20.95 -8.98
C GLU A 198 7.87 20.37 -10.22
N SER A 199 8.61 20.16 -11.32
CA SER A 199 8.05 19.50 -12.50
C SER A 199 7.53 18.09 -12.20
N SER A 200 8.29 17.30 -11.42
CA SER A 200 7.88 15.96 -11.02
C SER A 200 6.66 15.98 -10.09
N TYR A 201 6.61 16.96 -9.18
CA TYR A 201 5.46 17.18 -8.31
C TYR A 201 4.19 17.51 -9.10
N GLN A 202 4.26 18.41 -10.08
CA GLN A 202 3.09 18.76 -10.90
C GLN A 202 2.54 17.55 -11.69
N VAL A 203 3.43 16.71 -12.23
CA VAL A 203 3.02 15.46 -12.89
C VAL A 203 2.33 14.51 -11.91
N ALA A 204 2.95 14.27 -10.75
CA ALA A 204 2.40 13.38 -9.75
C ALA A 204 1.06 13.89 -9.18
N LYS A 205 0.95 15.20 -8.95
CA LYS A 205 -0.27 15.86 -8.47
C LYS A 205 -1.40 15.73 -9.47
N ALA A 206 -1.14 15.97 -10.76
CA ALA A 206 -2.14 15.80 -11.81
C ALA A 206 -2.64 14.35 -11.89
N LEU A 207 -1.74 13.36 -11.77
CA LEU A 207 -2.12 11.94 -11.72
C LEU A 207 -2.95 11.61 -10.47
N ALA A 208 -2.54 12.09 -9.30
CA ALA A 208 -3.27 11.84 -8.05
C ALA A 208 -4.68 12.47 -8.05
N ASP A 209 -4.83 13.66 -8.65
CA ASP A 209 -6.10 14.35 -8.77
C ASP A 209 -7.07 13.64 -9.73
N ASP A 210 -6.56 12.89 -10.71
CA ASP A 210 -7.35 12.09 -11.66
C ASP A 210 -7.76 10.72 -11.10
N VAL A 211 -7.26 10.32 -9.91
CA VAL A 211 -7.65 9.05 -9.28
C VAL A 211 -9.02 9.17 -8.61
N GLU A 212 -10.00 8.42 -9.13
CA GLU A 212 -11.25 8.12 -8.43
C GLU A 212 -11.11 6.85 -7.59
N LEU A 213 -11.30 6.97 -6.28
CA LEU A 213 -11.28 5.85 -5.34
C LEU A 213 -12.55 5.88 -4.51
N TYR A 214 -13.25 4.75 -4.46
CA TYR A 214 -14.39 4.54 -3.59
C TYR A 214 -14.17 3.28 -2.74
N CYS A 215 -13.99 3.47 -1.44
CA CYS A 215 -13.83 2.42 -0.46
C CYS A 215 -15.04 2.38 0.46
N PHE A 216 -15.59 1.19 0.71
CA PHE A 216 -16.73 1.02 1.60
C PHE A 216 -16.63 -0.30 2.38
N GLN A 217 -17.33 -0.38 3.51
CA GLN A 217 -17.45 -1.62 4.29
C GLN A 217 -18.73 -2.37 3.92
N PHE A 218 -18.59 -3.62 3.47
CA PHE A 218 -19.72 -4.51 3.29
C PHE A 218 -20.03 -5.25 4.60
N LEU A 219 -20.98 -4.73 5.37
CA LEU A 219 -21.37 -5.25 6.70
C LEU A 219 -22.49 -6.30 6.74
N PRO A 220 -23.44 -6.40 5.78
CA PRO A 220 -24.58 -7.31 5.91
C PRO A 220 -24.22 -8.79 6.12
N PHE A 221 -23.11 -9.26 5.53
CA PHE A 221 -22.57 -10.60 5.77
C PHE A 221 -21.11 -10.70 5.32
N GLY A 222 -20.44 -11.80 5.67
CA GLY A 222 -19.09 -12.10 5.19
C GLY A 222 -18.91 -13.58 4.80
N LYS A 223 -17.65 -14.03 4.79
CA LYS A 223 -17.26 -15.40 4.37
C LYS A 223 -18.04 -16.51 5.09
N GLY A 224 -18.49 -16.27 6.32
CA GLY A 224 -19.24 -17.26 7.11
C GLY A 224 -20.55 -17.67 6.47
N LEU A 225 -21.35 -16.71 5.98
CA LEU A 225 -22.63 -17.01 5.32
C LEU A 225 -22.39 -17.65 3.95
N ILE A 226 -21.46 -17.11 3.16
CA ILE A 226 -21.16 -17.62 1.81
C ILE A 226 -20.72 -19.09 1.87
N LYS A 227 -19.89 -19.45 2.87
CA LYS A 227 -19.47 -20.85 3.07
C LYS A 227 -20.61 -21.78 3.47
N LYS A 228 -21.61 -21.32 4.25
CA LYS A 228 -22.81 -22.12 4.55
C LYS A 228 -23.61 -22.46 3.30
N CYS A 229 -23.55 -21.60 2.27
CA CYS A 229 -24.10 -21.85 0.94
C CYS A 229 -23.20 -22.73 0.04
N ARG A 230 -22.14 -23.36 0.60
CA ARG A 230 -21.18 -24.23 -0.11
C ARG A 230 -20.52 -23.56 -1.33
N THR A 231 -20.24 -22.26 -1.23
CA THR A 231 -19.62 -21.46 -2.30
C THR A 231 -18.29 -20.88 -1.81
N SER A 232 -17.29 -20.78 -2.69
CA SER A 232 -16.06 -20.04 -2.39
C SER A 232 -16.37 -18.54 -2.22
N PRO A 233 -15.97 -17.89 -1.10
CA PRO A 233 -16.15 -16.45 -0.93
C PRO A 233 -15.53 -15.62 -2.07
N ASP A 234 -14.38 -16.05 -2.57
CA ASP A 234 -13.66 -15.40 -3.65
C ASP A 234 -14.44 -15.46 -4.98
N ALA A 235 -14.86 -16.67 -5.38
CA ALA A 235 -15.70 -16.87 -6.56
C ALA A 235 -17.03 -16.09 -6.46
N PHE A 236 -17.64 -16.03 -5.26
CA PHE A 236 -18.85 -15.26 -5.02
C PHE A 236 -18.63 -13.77 -5.34
N VAL A 237 -17.56 -13.17 -4.81
CA VAL A 237 -17.24 -11.76 -5.02
C VAL A 237 -16.88 -11.49 -6.49
N GLN A 238 -16.10 -12.36 -7.13
CA GLN A 238 -15.74 -12.23 -8.55
C GLN A 238 -16.96 -12.29 -9.47
N ILE A 239 -17.91 -13.18 -9.21
CA ILE A 239 -19.16 -13.27 -9.98
C ILE A 239 -20.07 -12.07 -9.70
N ALA A 240 -20.13 -11.61 -8.44
CA ALA A 240 -20.86 -10.39 -8.10
C ALA A 240 -20.29 -9.17 -8.84
N LEU A 241 -18.96 -9.08 -8.99
CA LEU A 241 -18.30 -8.05 -9.77
C LEU A 241 -18.66 -8.11 -11.26
N GLN A 242 -18.72 -9.32 -11.85
CA GLN A 242 -19.21 -9.48 -13.23
C GLN A 242 -20.65 -9.00 -13.39
N LEU A 243 -21.53 -9.33 -12.43
CA LEU A 243 -22.93 -8.89 -12.44
C LEU A 243 -23.05 -7.37 -12.29
N ALA A 244 -22.31 -6.77 -11.36
CA ALA A 244 -22.30 -5.33 -11.13
C ALA A 244 -21.83 -4.58 -12.38
N HIS A 245 -20.71 -5.00 -12.97
CA HIS A 245 -20.18 -4.38 -14.19
C HIS A 245 -21.16 -4.47 -15.36
N PHE A 246 -21.77 -5.64 -15.58
CA PHE A 246 -22.73 -5.81 -16.68
C PHE A 246 -23.99 -4.97 -16.49
N ARG A 247 -24.47 -4.81 -15.25
CA ARG A 247 -25.62 -3.93 -14.94
C ARG A 247 -25.32 -2.46 -15.20
N ASP A 248 -24.11 -2.02 -14.87
CA ASP A 248 -23.67 -0.63 -15.06
C ASP A 248 -23.36 -0.31 -16.54
N LYS A 249 -22.63 -1.20 -17.23
CA LYS A 249 -22.10 -0.93 -18.58
C LYS A 249 -22.86 -1.60 -19.72
N GLY A 250 -23.76 -2.54 -19.44
CA GLY A 250 -24.50 -3.32 -20.45
C GLY A 250 -23.65 -4.28 -21.29
N LYS A 251 -22.37 -4.47 -20.93
CA LYS A 251 -21.42 -5.34 -21.64
C LYS A 251 -20.49 -6.03 -20.66
N PHE A 252 -19.87 -7.12 -21.11
CA PHE A 252 -18.81 -7.81 -20.37
C PHE A 252 -17.44 -7.18 -20.68
N CYS A 253 -16.50 -7.34 -19.75
CA CYS A 253 -15.12 -6.92 -19.91
C CYS A 253 -14.15 -8.04 -19.53
N LEU A 254 -12.98 -8.07 -20.18
CA LEU A 254 -11.91 -8.98 -19.79
C LEU A 254 -11.44 -8.61 -18.39
N THR A 255 -11.54 -9.54 -17.45
CA THR A 255 -11.26 -9.31 -16.04
C THR A 255 -10.01 -10.08 -15.63
N TYR A 256 -9.05 -9.37 -15.02
CA TYR A 256 -7.85 -9.94 -14.42
C TYR A 256 -8.07 -10.13 -12.91
N GLU A 257 -7.74 -11.31 -12.43
CA GLU A 257 -7.57 -11.59 -11.00
C GLU A 257 -6.20 -12.23 -10.78
N ALA A 258 -5.47 -11.76 -9.77
CA ALA A 258 -4.17 -12.33 -9.41
C ALA A 258 -4.35 -13.62 -8.59
N SER A 259 -3.68 -14.69 -9.01
CA SER A 259 -3.51 -15.91 -8.21
C SER A 259 -2.03 -16.11 -7.90
N MET A 260 -1.70 -16.42 -6.64
CA MET A 260 -0.32 -16.64 -6.23
C MET A 260 0.19 -18.01 -6.68
N THR A 261 1.40 -18.04 -7.23
CA THR A 261 2.11 -19.27 -7.63
C THR A 261 3.20 -19.66 -6.62
N ARG A 262 3.04 -19.27 -5.35
CA ARG A 262 4.02 -19.47 -4.26
C ARG A 262 4.28 -20.93 -3.86
N MET A 263 3.62 -21.90 -4.53
CA MET A 263 3.99 -23.32 -4.45
C MET A 263 5.28 -23.63 -5.23
N PHE A 264 5.70 -22.73 -6.12
CA PHE A 264 6.94 -22.82 -6.88
C PHE A 264 7.99 -21.87 -6.29
N ARG A 265 9.26 -22.24 -6.45
CA ARG A 265 10.38 -21.38 -6.09
C ARG A 265 10.28 -20.05 -6.83
N GLU A 266 10.36 -18.95 -6.09
CA GLU A 266 10.29 -17.58 -6.63
C GLU A 266 8.97 -17.25 -7.36
N GLY A 267 7.93 -18.08 -7.20
CA GLY A 267 6.61 -17.86 -7.79
C GLY A 267 5.94 -16.58 -7.28
N ARG A 268 5.58 -15.70 -8.22
CA ARG A 268 4.81 -14.47 -7.99
C ARG A 268 3.32 -14.73 -8.27
N THR A 269 2.86 -14.37 -9.47
CA THR A 269 1.46 -14.40 -9.85
C THR A 269 1.20 -15.09 -11.18
N GLU A 270 0.03 -15.68 -11.30
CA GLU A 270 -0.64 -16.05 -12.53
C GLU A 270 -2.01 -15.33 -12.60
N THR A 271 -2.61 -15.27 -13.78
CA THR A 271 -3.88 -14.63 -14.07
C THR A 271 -5.04 -15.63 -14.02
N VAL A 272 -6.08 -15.28 -13.28
CA VAL A 272 -7.40 -15.90 -13.38
C VAL A 272 -8.31 -14.97 -14.18
N ARG A 273 -8.92 -15.48 -15.26
CA ARG A 273 -9.82 -14.70 -16.12
C ARG A 273 -11.28 -14.89 -15.68
N SER A 274 -11.77 -14.03 -14.77
CA SER A 274 -13.11 -14.18 -14.16
C SER A 274 -14.30 -14.05 -15.13
N CYS A 275 -14.09 -13.39 -16.28
CA CYS A 275 -15.09 -13.31 -17.35
C CYS A 275 -15.05 -14.59 -18.20
N THR A 276 -15.89 -15.57 -17.84
CA THR A 276 -16.01 -16.88 -18.51
C THR A 276 -17.39 -17.04 -19.12
N ARG A 277 -17.57 -18.03 -20.00
CA ARG A 277 -18.89 -18.35 -20.56
C ARG A 277 -19.91 -18.67 -19.46
N GLU A 278 -19.46 -19.34 -18.40
CA GLU A 278 -20.28 -19.71 -17.25
C GLU A 278 -20.70 -18.48 -16.42
N SER A 279 -19.78 -17.56 -16.13
CA SER A 279 -20.13 -16.33 -15.39
C SER A 279 -21.02 -15.43 -16.24
N THR A 280 -20.75 -15.27 -17.54
CA THR A 280 -21.61 -14.48 -18.43
C THR A 280 -23.01 -15.06 -18.57
N ALA A 281 -23.15 -16.39 -18.63
CA ALA A 281 -24.46 -17.05 -18.72
C ALA A 281 -25.30 -16.83 -17.46
N PHE A 282 -24.68 -16.93 -16.28
CA PHE A 282 -25.35 -16.60 -15.02
C PHE A 282 -25.80 -15.13 -14.99
N VAL A 283 -24.90 -14.20 -15.33
CA VAL A 283 -25.19 -12.76 -15.30
C VAL A 283 -26.34 -12.40 -16.25
N GLN A 284 -26.33 -12.92 -17.48
CA GLN A 284 -27.41 -12.69 -18.45
C GLN A 284 -28.76 -13.19 -17.92
N ALA A 285 -28.80 -14.41 -17.39
CA ALA A 285 -30.02 -14.98 -16.82
C ALA A 285 -30.53 -14.17 -15.62
N MET A 286 -29.61 -13.74 -14.75
CA MET A 286 -29.91 -12.94 -13.55
C MET A 286 -30.48 -11.55 -13.91
N VAL A 287 -29.97 -10.91 -14.96
CA VAL A 287 -30.44 -9.59 -15.42
C VAL A 287 -31.75 -9.68 -16.18
N GLN A 288 -31.97 -10.73 -16.98
CA GLN A 288 -33.23 -10.93 -17.69
C GLN A 288 -34.41 -11.16 -16.74
N GLY A 289 -34.17 -11.80 -15.58
CA GLY A 289 -35.19 -11.99 -14.54
C GLY A 289 -36.35 -12.92 -14.93
N ARG A 290 -36.24 -13.65 -16.05
CA ARG A 290 -37.29 -14.55 -16.57
C ARG A 290 -37.13 -16.01 -16.14
N GLN A 291 -35.97 -16.37 -15.59
CA GLN A 291 -35.64 -17.75 -15.24
C GLN A 291 -36.11 -18.09 -13.82
N PRO A 292 -36.56 -19.34 -13.58
CA PRO A 292 -36.84 -19.82 -12.23
C PRO A 292 -35.61 -19.70 -11.31
N ASN A 293 -35.84 -19.51 -10.01
CA ASN A 293 -34.78 -19.43 -9.00
C ASN A 293 -33.85 -20.65 -9.01
N GLU A 294 -34.36 -21.84 -9.31
CA GLU A 294 -33.55 -23.06 -9.40
C GLU A 294 -32.54 -23.00 -10.55
N ASP A 295 -32.94 -22.46 -11.71
CA ASP A 295 -32.05 -22.28 -12.86
C ASP A 295 -30.98 -21.24 -12.58
N LEU A 296 -31.33 -20.12 -11.94
CA LEU A 296 -30.36 -19.11 -11.52
C LEU A 296 -29.33 -19.70 -10.55
N ARG A 297 -29.77 -20.47 -9.54
CA ARG A 297 -28.87 -21.16 -8.61
C ARG A 297 -27.96 -22.16 -9.32
N ARG A 298 -28.48 -22.90 -10.31
CA ARG A 298 -27.70 -23.86 -11.10
C ARG A 298 -26.62 -23.16 -11.93
N LEU A 299 -26.96 -22.06 -12.60
CA LEU A 299 -26.00 -21.26 -13.36
C LEU A 299 -24.94 -20.63 -12.45
N PHE A 300 -25.35 -20.09 -11.31
CA PHE A 300 -24.44 -19.54 -10.30
C PHE A 300 -23.42 -20.58 -9.82
N ARG A 301 -23.86 -21.79 -9.46
CA ARG A 301 -22.95 -22.86 -9.03
C ARG A 301 -21.95 -23.23 -10.11
N LYS A 302 -22.38 -23.36 -11.37
CA LYS A 302 -21.47 -23.64 -12.50
C LYS A 302 -20.42 -22.55 -12.68
N ALA A 303 -20.82 -21.27 -12.58
CA ALA A 303 -19.89 -20.15 -12.64
C ALA A 303 -18.87 -20.20 -11.49
N ALA A 304 -19.33 -20.47 -10.26
CA ALA A 304 -18.47 -20.53 -9.09
C ALA A 304 -17.49 -21.71 -9.13
N GLU A 305 -17.95 -22.89 -9.55
CA GLU A 305 -17.11 -24.08 -9.74
C GLU A 305 -16.06 -23.87 -10.83
N LYS A 306 -16.45 -23.25 -11.95
CA LYS A 306 -15.53 -22.90 -13.03
C LYS A 306 -14.45 -21.94 -12.55
N HIS A 307 -14.84 -20.86 -11.87
CA HIS A 307 -13.91 -19.89 -11.29
C HIS A 307 -12.91 -20.55 -10.34
N GLN A 308 -13.42 -21.34 -9.39
CA GLN A 308 -12.56 -22.06 -8.43
C GLN A 308 -11.60 -23.03 -9.13
N ASN A 309 -12.03 -23.73 -10.17
CA ASN A 309 -11.16 -24.61 -10.95
C ASN A 309 -10.04 -23.84 -11.65
N MET A 310 -10.35 -22.70 -12.28
CA MET A 310 -9.33 -21.85 -12.90
C MET A 310 -8.34 -21.29 -11.87
N TYR A 311 -8.82 -20.90 -10.68
CA TYR A 311 -7.94 -20.45 -9.62
C TYR A 311 -6.96 -21.54 -9.18
N ARG A 312 -7.43 -22.79 -9.04
CA ARG A 312 -6.57 -23.95 -8.74
C ARG A 312 -5.53 -24.18 -9.83
N LEU A 313 -5.94 -24.15 -11.11
CA LEU A 313 -5.01 -24.30 -12.23
C LEU A 313 -3.94 -23.21 -12.23
N ALA A 314 -4.35 -21.94 -12.02
CA ALA A 314 -3.43 -20.80 -11.96
C ALA A 314 -2.41 -20.96 -10.82
N MET A 315 -2.84 -21.26 -9.59
CA MET A 315 -1.93 -21.39 -8.45
C MET A 315 -0.96 -22.57 -8.60
N THR A 316 -1.35 -23.64 -9.32
CA THR A 316 -0.49 -24.79 -9.64
C THR A 316 0.29 -24.62 -10.94
N GLY A 317 0.42 -23.40 -11.48
CA GLY A 317 1.25 -23.13 -12.66
C GLY A 317 0.69 -23.67 -13.98
N ALA A 318 -0.60 -24.02 -14.01
CA ALA A 318 -1.33 -24.45 -15.20
C ALA A 318 -2.23 -23.33 -15.78
N GLY A 319 -1.95 -22.08 -15.42
CA GLY A 319 -2.49 -20.92 -16.13
C GLY A 319 -1.80 -20.72 -17.48
N ILE A 320 -2.34 -19.81 -18.29
CA ILE A 320 -1.88 -19.60 -19.67
C ILE A 320 -1.29 -18.21 -19.90
N ASP A 321 -1.69 -17.22 -19.09
CA ASP A 321 -1.32 -15.82 -19.34
C ASP A 321 0.19 -15.59 -19.22
N ARG A 322 0.85 -16.15 -18.20
CA ARG A 322 2.31 -16.02 -18.07
C ARG A 322 3.09 -16.88 -19.06
N HIS A 323 2.49 -17.94 -19.61
CA HIS A 323 3.12 -18.78 -20.64
C HIS A 323 3.15 -18.07 -22.00
N LEU A 324 2.12 -17.27 -22.31
CA LEU A 324 2.05 -16.54 -23.59
C LEU A 324 2.76 -15.19 -23.60
N PHE A 325 3.22 -14.69 -22.44
CA PHE A 325 3.77 -13.34 -22.28
C PHE A 325 5.14 -13.16 -22.93
#